data_AF-A0A929V6M4-F1
#
_entry.id   AF-A0A929V6M4-F1
#
_cell.length_a   1.000
_cell.length_b   1.000
_cell.length_c   1.000
_cell.angle_alpha   90.00
_cell.angle_beta   90.00
_cell.angle_gamma   90.00
#
_symmetry.space_group_name_H-M   'P 1'
#
loop_
_entity.id
_entity.type
_entity.pdbx_description
1 polymer ?
#
loop_
_entity_poly.entity_id
_entity_poly.type
_entity_poly.pdbx_seq_one_letter_code
_entity_poly.pdbx_strand_id
1 'polypeptide(L)'
;MSKIKTFFKRPSRKWQRIFGFLPIISLGGTAFILGTFAIAPNFMNFAHAEEKPALKPSDIKLAMSVDETFHKFNDVYLTSDGVEHEAQNNTTFIPTVETNNPAGYKVYFSDVDEDTNMRSVDATVTDSIRSATPSDFENGQPKNTTDNYWYCGILEVLDTVAGEVVKINSTNNDLAIPTRSHPRLIDEVKYVKPNDNKNNGVYCGLSINKQLAPSTYVGKMIFSTLANTNNLKPATLKDGYSAFRRIPNDYHTGKREFKSFKYAKPTPQDYSSEIIDDQTITSNIKPDYLLVNNSPDIVPPGEPLPACPPYNVICFNMYNATANNTDNEEPVLIWVSRSEDSGLHWWSPSGTLKLGENCSNFFSTDNAPRFDNLDLSGIDISNCKNMESMFERTDEGFNKIDFGNNQFSPEISNTKNMFKGNSNLEEIKTSHDLDLTYVPESSGMFDGDTQLVGSYYNNGCVFTEYNTLKTDGSMAKTVIGYFHRTYGDDRECVKIKPGRPSVGP
;
A
#
# COMPACT_ATOMS: atom_id res chain seq x y z
N MET A 1 -73.80 42.03 22.42
CA MET A 1 -73.30 43.20 21.68
C MET A 1 -72.54 42.69 20.46
N SER A 2 -73.13 42.68 19.26
CA SER A 2 -72.92 43.67 18.16
C SER A 2 -71.43 43.74 17.75
N LYS A 3 -70.92 43.47 16.53
CA LYS A 3 -71.46 43.52 15.15
C LYS A 3 -70.67 42.60 14.18
N ILE A 4 -71.35 42.31 13.08
CA ILE A 4 -70.93 41.72 11.79
C ILE A 4 -69.88 42.58 11.04
N LYS A 5 -68.93 41.97 10.31
CA LYS A 5 -68.71 42.15 8.85
C LYS A 5 -67.60 41.25 8.26
N THR A 6 -68.03 40.47 7.26
CA THR A 6 -67.30 39.66 6.26
C THR A 6 -66.45 40.48 5.28
N PHE A 7 -65.37 39.89 4.74
CA PHE A 7 -65.07 39.98 3.30
C PHE A 7 -64.21 38.80 2.80
N PHE A 8 -64.68 38.17 1.72
CA PHE A 8 -64.07 37.08 0.94
C PHE A 8 -62.99 37.61 -0.02
N LYS A 9 -62.01 36.78 -0.39
CA LYS A 9 -61.57 36.59 -1.80
C LYS A 9 -60.63 35.38 -1.95
N ARG A 10 -61.12 34.34 -2.64
CA ARG A 10 -60.30 33.40 -3.43
C ARG A 10 -60.20 33.94 -4.86
N PRO A 11 -59.21 33.47 -5.64
CA PRO A 11 -59.49 33.00 -6.98
C PRO A 11 -58.95 31.59 -7.24
N SER A 12 -59.38 31.05 -8.37
CA SER A 12 -59.55 29.64 -8.72
C SER A 12 -58.64 29.15 -9.87
N ARG A 13 -58.30 27.85 -9.84
CA ARG A 13 -58.11 26.86 -10.94
C ARG A 13 -57.06 27.12 -12.06
N LYS A 14 -56.14 26.14 -12.25
CA LYS A 14 -56.09 25.16 -13.39
C LYS A 14 -54.84 24.23 -13.32
N TRP A 15 -55.06 22.91 -13.53
CA TRP A 15 -54.32 21.84 -14.26
C TRP A 15 -52.75 21.92 -14.38
N GLN A 16 -51.90 20.89 -14.22
CA GLN A 16 -51.91 19.48 -14.70
C GLN A 16 -50.73 18.64 -14.09
N ARG A 17 -50.84 17.30 -14.17
CA ARG A 17 -49.97 16.14 -13.76
C ARG A 17 -48.44 16.33 -13.87
N ILE A 18 -47.55 15.62 -13.11
CA ILE A 18 -47.18 14.18 -13.18
C ILE A 18 -46.37 13.74 -11.92
N PHE A 19 -46.50 12.43 -11.59
CA PHE A 19 -45.94 11.55 -10.55
C PHE A 19 -44.51 11.75 -10.00
N GLY A 20 -44.29 11.28 -8.75
CA GLY A 20 -42.98 10.85 -8.27
C GLY A 20 -42.88 10.53 -6.76
N PHE A 21 -43.18 9.27 -6.40
CA PHE A 21 -42.60 8.45 -5.31
C PHE A 21 -42.56 8.92 -3.84
N LEU A 22 -43.27 8.17 -3.00
CA LEU A 22 -42.98 7.95 -1.58
C LEU A 22 -41.78 6.98 -1.43
N PRO A 23 -41.05 7.06 -0.30
CA PRO A 23 -40.52 5.87 0.34
C PRO A 23 -41.07 5.72 1.78
N ILE A 24 -41.64 4.55 2.06
CA ILE A 24 -41.86 4.01 3.41
C ILE A 24 -40.83 2.88 3.61
N ILE A 25 -39.87 3.17 4.48
CA ILE A 25 -39.25 2.36 5.55
C ILE A 25 -39.39 0.83 5.47
N SER A 26 -38.25 0.14 5.57
CA SER A 26 -38.13 -1.13 6.29
C SER A 26 -36.97 -1.06 7.30
N LEU A 27 -37.28 -1.43 8.53
CA LEU A 27 -36.48 -1.36 9.75
C LEU A 27 -35.75 -2.67 10.05
N GLY A 28 -34.67 -2.52 10.81
CA GLY A 28 -34.08 -3.49 11.73
C GLY A 28 -32.73 -2.92 12.15
N GLY A 29 -32.61 -1.99 13.11
CA GLY A 29 -32.99 -2.05 14.53
C GLY A 29 -31.70 -2.39 15.31
N THR A 30 -31.19 -1.70 16.33
CA THR A 30 -31.58 -0.61 17.28
C THR A 30 -30.23 -0.19 17.96
N ALA A 31 -29.93 1.01 18.45
CA ALA A 31 -30.69 1.85 19.36
C ALA A 31 -30.14 3.31 19.46
N PHE A 32 -31.10 4.22 19.62
CA PHE A 32 -31.14 5.58 20.19
C PHE A 32 -30.05 6.01 21.19
N ILE A 33 -29.56 7.26 21.07
CA ILE A 33 -29.66 8.32 22.11
C ILE A 33 -29.84 9.71 21.43
N LEU A 34 -30.76 10.50 21.99
CA LEU A 34 -31.21 11.86 21.60
C LEU A 34 -30.18 12.95 21.94
N GLY A 35 -30.22 14.06 21.19
CA GLY A 35 -29.50 15.29 21.53
C GLY A 35 -30.20 16.15 22.58
N THR A 36 -29.39 16.91 23.34
CA THR A 36 -29.80 18.13 24.05
C THR A 36 -28.63 19.13 24.08
N PHE A 37 -28.92 20.38 23.74
CA PHE A 37 -28.04 21.54 23.90
C PHE A 37 -27.61 21.74 25.37
N ALA A 38 -26.35 22.09 25.60
CA ALA A 38 -25.89 22.79 26.80
C ALA A 38 -24.74 23.76 26.47
N ILE A 39 -24.73 24.85 27.21
CA ILE A 39 -24.01 26.12 27.01
C ILE A 39 -22.55 25.96 27.52
N ALA A 40 -21.58 26.59 26.83
CA ALA A 40 -20.14 26.68 27.20
C ALA A 40 -19.91 27.50 28.51
N PRO A 41 -18.68 27.73 29.03
CA PRO A 41 -17.32 27.22 28.70
C PRO A 41 -16.54 26.72 29.94
N ASN A 42 -15.40 26.02 29.75
CA ASN A 42 -14.10 26.32 30.39
C ASN A 42 -13.01 25.29 30.06
N PHE A 43 -11.83 25.86 29.88
CA PHE A 43 -10.53 25.30 29.56
C PHE A 43 -10.14 24.03 30.33
N MET A 44 -9.52 23.08 29.63
CA MET A 44 -8.24 22.47 30.04
C MET A 44 -7.66 21.61 28.90
N ASN A 45 -6.53 22.10 28.37
CA ASN A 45 -5.41 21.48 27.64
C ASN A 45 -5.62 20.14 26.90
N PHE A 46 -5.53 20.21 25.58
CA PHE A 46 -5.15 19.08 24.73
C PHE A 46 -3.62 18.98 24.69
N ALA A 47 -3.06 17.89 25.21
CA ALA A 47 -1.89 17.30 24.59
C ALA A 47 -2.42 16.50 23.39
N HIS A 48 -2.37 17.11 22.20
CA HIS A 48 -2.63 16.42 20.95
C HIS A 48 -1.30 15.78 20.54
N ALA A 49 -1.09 14.52 20.91
CA ALA A 49 -0.22 13.66 20.13
C ALA A 49 -1.05 13.23 18.91
N GLU A 50 -0.80 13.83 17.75
CA GLU A 50 -1.18 13.21 16.48
C GLU A 50 -0.31 11.97 16.32
N GLU A 51 -0.67 10.87 16.99
CA GLU A 51 -0.54 9.57 16.36
C GLU A 51 -1.31 9.69 15.05
N LYS A 52 -0.67 9.48 13.90
CA LYS A 52 -1.43 9.12 12.70
C LYS A 52 -2.08 7.78 13.06
N PRO A 53 -3.39 7.74 13.39
CA PRO A 53 -4.01 6.47 13.70
C PRO A 53 -4.09 5.71 12.38
N ALA A 54 -4.17 4.38 12.45
CA ALA A 54 -4.78 3.60 11.38
C ALA A 54 -6.00 4.35 10.83
N LEU A 55 -6.08 4.50 9.50
CA LEU A 55 -7.19 5.20 8.82
C LEU A 55 -8.52 4.78 9.48
N LYS A 56 -9.29 5.75 9.98
CA LYS A 56 -10.63 5.45 10.47
C LYS A 56 -11.42 4.85 9.31
N PRO A 57 -12.34 3.89 9.53
CA PRO A 57 -13.14 3.32 8.45
C PRO A 57 -13.91 4.36 7.61
N SER A 58 -14.14 5.57 8.15
CA SER A 58 -14.73 6.73 7.44
C SER A 58 -13.79 7.42 6.43
N ASP A 59 -12.49 7.15 6.51
CA ASP A 59 -11.43 7.83 5.75
C ASP A 59 -10.86 6.92 4.63
N ILE A 60 -11.35 5.68 4.53
CA ILE A 60 -11.00 4.75 3.45
C ILE A 60 -11.70 5.20 2.18
N LYS A 61 -10.91 5.71 1.23
CA LYS A 61 -11.34 5.92 -0.15
C LYS A 61 -11.35 4.57 -0.84
N LEU A 62 -12.49 4.18 -1.39
CA LEU A 62 -12.60 3.07 -2.33
C LEU A 62 -13.47 3.53 -3.49
N ALA A 63 -12.89 3.61 -4.67
CA ALA A 63 -13.60 3.92 -5.90
C ALA A 63 -13.19 2.93 -6.99
N MET A 64 -14.14 2.63 -7.87
CA MET A 64 -13.90 1.79 -9.03
C MET A 64 -14.57 2.42 -10.25
N SER A 65 -13.88 2.37 -11.37
CA SER A 65 -14.43 2.64 -12.69
C SER A 65 -14.17 1.45 -13.61
N VAL A 66 -15.01 1.28 -14.61
CA VAL A 66 -14.80 0.31 -15.70
C VAL A 66 -15.01 1.09 -16.98
N ASP A 67 -14.00 1.13 -17.83
CA ASP A 67 -14.14 1.73 -19.14
C ASP A 67 -15.05 0.85 -19.99
N GLU A 68 -16.00 1.51 -20.67
CA GLU A 68 -16.99 0.94 -21.60
C GLU A 68 -18.18 0.19 -20.96
N THR A 69 -19.37 0.80 -21.03
CA THR A 69 -20.63 0.22 -20.52
C THR A 69 -21.46 -0.47 -21.61
N PHE A 70 -21.09 -0.34 -22.88
CA PHE A 70 -21.84 -0.88 -24.01
C PHE A 70 -20.91 -1.38 -25.11
N HIS A 71 -20.85 -2.70 -25.28
CA HIS A 71 -20.20 -3.34 -26.42
C HIS A 71 -21.22 -4.01 -27.31
N LYS A 72 -21.10 -3.75 -28.62
CA LYS A 72 -21.85 -4.46 -29.65
C LYS A 72 -20.91 -5.49 -30.29
N PHE A 73 -21.27 -6.76 -30.19
CA PHE A 73 -20.66 -7.81 -31.01
C PHE A 73 -21.12 -7.65 -32.47
N ASN A 74 -20.25 -7.97 -33.43
CA ASN A 74 -20.59 -7.88 -34.86
C ASN A 74 -21.87 -8.68 -35.18
N ASP A 75 -22.67 -8.18 -36.11
CA ASP A 75 -23.91 -8.86 -36.51
C ASP A 75 -23.57 -10.21 -37.14
N VAL A 76 -24.24 -11.28 -36.70
CA VAL A 76 -23.89 -12.65 -37.10
C VAL A 76 -24.86 -13.15 -38.15
N TYR A 77 -24.37 -13.30 -39.38
CA TYR A 77 -25.12 -13.92 -40.48
C TYR A 77 -24.62 -15.34 -40.71
N LEU A 78 -25.48 -16.34 -40.49
CA LEU A 78 -25.24 -17.69 -41.01
C LEU A 78 -25.90 -17.77 -42.39
N THR A 79 -25.11 -17.84 -43.44
CA THR A 79 -25.59 -18.16 -44.80
C THR A 79 -25.71 -19.68 -44.94
N SER A 80 -26.65 -20.14 -45.78
CA SER A 80 -26.96 -21.56 -46.03
C SER A 80 -25.79 -22.38 -46.60
N ASP A 81 -24.72 -21.72 -47.04
CA ASP A 81 -23.70 -22.29 -47.92
C ASP A 81 -22.35 -22.50 -47.23
N GLY A 82 -22.29 -22.28 -45.91
CA GLY A 82 -21.07 -22.41 -45.12
C GLY A 82 -20.40 -21.07 -44.87
N VAL A 83 -20.45 -20.66 -43.60
CA VAL A 83 -19.53 -19.78 -42.86
C VAL A 83 -18.68 -18.81 -43.71
N GLU A 84 -19.22 -17.62 -44.00
CA GLU A 84 -18.44 -16.39 -43.87
C GLU A 84 -18.79 -15.78 -42.51
N HIS A 85 -18.06 -16.20 -41.46
CA HIS A 85 -18.12 -15.48 -40.19
C HIS A 85 -17.25 -14.22 -40.34
N GLU A 86 -17.83 -13.04 -40.22
CA GLU A 86 -17.03 -11.89 -39.79
C GLU A 86 -16.36 -12.27 -38.47
N ALA A 87 -15.06 -11.97 -38.33
CA ALA A 87 -14.36 -12.17 -37.08
C ALA A 87 -15.14 -11.47 -35.97
N GLN A 88 -15.56 -12.22 -34.94
CA GLN A 88 -16.28 -11.61 -33.84
C GLN A 88 -15.32 -10.79 -32.99
N ASN A 89 -15.65 -9.52 -32.79
CA ASN A 89 -14.90 -8.66 -31.91
C ASN A 89 -15.14 -9.09 -30.46
N ASN A 90 -14.14 -9.72 -29.86
CA ASN A 90 -14.13 -10.02 -28.44
C ASN A 90 -14.05 -8.71 -27.63
N THR A 91 -14.44 -8.77 -26.37
CA THR A 91 -14.50 -7.58 -25.51
C THR A 91 -13.63 -7.76 -24.27
N THR A 92 -12.99 -6.68 -23.84
CA THR A 92 -12.17 -6.61 -22.64
C THR A 92 -12.71 -5.56 -21.70
N PHE A 93 -12.86 -5.89 -20.42
CA PHE A 93 -13.24 -4.95 -19.37
C PHE A 93 -12.11 -4.86 -18.35
N ILE A 94 -11.55 -3.67 -18.15
CA ILE A 94 -10.44 -3.46 -17.20
C ILE A 94 -10.91 -2.50 -16.10
N PRO A 95 -11.25 -3.01 -14.90
CA PRO A 95 -11.64 -2.16 -13.79
C PRO A 95 -10.43 -1.38 -13.27
N THR A 96 -10.56 -0.06 -13.13
CA THR A 96 -9.59 0.76 -12.39
C THR A 96 -10.10 0.92 -10.97
N VAL A 97 -9.24 0.67 -9.98
CA VAL A 97 -9.58 0.78 -8.56
C VAL A 97 -8.64 1.79 -7.91
N GLU A 98 -9.23 2.80 -7.26
CA GLU A 98 -8.51 3.75 -6.42
C GLU A 98 -8.81 3.45 -4.96
N THR A 99 -7.77 3.17 -4.19
CA THR A 99 -7.89 2.99 -2.74
C THR A 99 -6.70 3.56 -1.98
N ASN A 100 -6.96 4.05 -0.77
CA ASN A 100 -5.93 4.38 0.22
C ASN A 100 -5.85 3.32 1.33
N ASN A 101 -6.61 2.21 1.23
CA ASN A 101 -6.56 1.12 2.20
C ASN A 101 -5.24 0.34 2.05
N PRO A 102 -4.35 0.34 3.05
CA PRO A 102 -3.06 -0.34 2.94
C PRO A 102 -3.18 -1.87 3.00
N ALA A 103 -4.31 -2.41 3.49
CA ALA A 103 -4.62 -3.82 3.40
C ALA A 103 -5.06 -4.28 1.99
N GLY A 104 -5.21 -3.34 1.06
CA GLY A 104 -5.60 -3.60 -0.34
C GLY A 104 -7.09 -3.80 -0.55
N TYR A 105 -7.44 -4.51 -1.63
CA TYR A 105 -8.80 -4.67 -2.13
C TYR A 105 -9.00 -5.96 -2.92
N LYS A 106 -10.25 -6.28 -3.20
CA LYS A 106 -10.69 -7.35 -4.10
C LYS A 106 -11.61 -6.79 -5.16
N VAL A 107 -11.59 -7.38 -6.35
CA VAL A 107 -12.51 -7.09 -7.45
C VAL A 107 -13.19 -8.38 -7.87
N TYR A 108 -14.51 -8.29 -7.94
CA TYR A 108 -15.40 -9.37 -8.30
C TYR A 108 -16.15 -9.06 -9.58
N PHE A 109 -16.46 -10.11 -10.32
CA PHE A 109 -17.20 -10.09 -11.58
C PHE A 109 -18.36 -11.08 -11.51
N SER A 110 -19.55 -10.67 -11.96
CA SER A 110 -20.74 -11.52 -12.12
C SER A 110 -21.70 -10.98 -13.16
N ASP A 111 -22.68 -11.79 -13.54
CA ASP A 111 -23.92 -11.29 -14.12
C ASP A 111 -24.74 -10.50 -13.08
N VAL A 112 -25.66 -9.65 -13.55
CA VAL A 112 -26.63 -8.93 -12.73
C VAL A 112 -27.69 -9.86 -12.14
N ASP A 113 -27.92 -11.00 -12.78
CA ASP A 113 -28.96 -11.97 -12.44
C ASP A 113 -28.37 -13.38 -12.21
N GLU A 114 -29.23 -14.34 -11.85
CA GLU A 114 -28.86 -15.76 -11.77
C GLU A 114 -28.94 -16.46 -13.12
N ASP A 115 -29.73 -15.92 -14.05
CA ASP A 115 -29.81 -16.38 -15.44
C ASP A 115 -28.74 -15.67 -16.27
N THR A 116 -27.62 -16.35 -16.51
CA THR A 116 -26.46 -15.82 -17.21
C THR A 116 -26.58 -15.91 -18.74
N ASN A 117 -27.78 -16.10 -19.27
CA ASN A 117 -28.02 -16.16 -20.71
C ASN A 117 -28.19 -14.75 -21.29
N MET A 118 -27.56 -14.48 -22.43
CA MET A 118 -27.86 -13.27 -23.19
C MET A 118 -29.18 -13.44 -23.93
N ARG A 119 -30.05 -12.43 -23.84
CA ARG A 119 -31.38 -12.43 -24.43
C ARG A 119 -31.57 -11.25 -25.37
N SER A 120 -32.42 -11.46 -26.36
CA SER A 120 -32.85 -10.41 -27.27
C SER A 120 -33.52 -9.25 -26.53
N VAL A 121 -33.22 -8.02 -26.92
CA VAL A 121 -33.96 -6.82 -26.49
C VAL A 121 -35.38 -6.76 -27.06
N ASP A 122 -35.62 -7.45 -28.17
CA ASP A 122 -36.96 -7.69 -28.72
C ASP A 122 -37.58 -8.90 -28.00
N ALA A 123 -38.64 -8.63 -27.22
CA ALA A 123 -39.35 -9.63 -26.44
C ALA A 123 -40.09 -10.69 -27.29
N THR A 124 -40.24 -10.48 -28.59
CA THR A 124 -40.84 -11.46 -29.51
C THR A 124 -39.85 -12.54 -29.93
N VAL A 125 -38.56 -12.31 -29.76
CA VAL A 125 -37.48 -13.25 -30.06
C VAL A 125 -37.16 -14.07 -28.81
N THR A 126 -37.33 -15.39 -28.90
CA THR A 126 -37.10 -16.31 -27.79
C THR A 126 -35.72 -16.94 -27.78
N ASP A 127 -34.93 -16.70 -28.83
CA ASP A 127 -33.56 -17.21 -28.91
C ASP A 127 -32.70 -16.65 -27.78
N SER A 128 -31.69 -17.42 -27.39
CA SER A 128 -30.75 -17.06 -26.33
C SER A 128 -29.36 -17.57 -26.63
N ILE A 129 -28.36 -16.86 -26.13
CA ILE A 129 -26.97 -17.32 -26.12
C ILE A 129 -26.65 -17.70 -24.68
N ARG A 130 -26.40 -18.98 -24.44
CA ARG A 130 -26.23 -19.48 -23.07
C ARG A 130 -24.83 -19.25 -22.53
N SER A 131 -24.66 -19.18 -21.21
CA SER A 131 -23.32 -19.24 -20.63
C SER A 131 -22.61 -20.53 -21.06
N ALA A 132 -21.30 -20.43 -21.29
CA ALA A 132 -20.46 -21.58 -21.54
C ALA A 132 -20.41 -22.51 -20.32
N THR A 133 -20.03 -23.75 -20.60
CA THR A 133 -19.76 -24.82 -19.65
C THR A 133 -18.40 -25.43 -19.99
N PRO A 134 -17.74 -26.16 -19.07
CA PRO A 134 -16.44 -26.77 -19.34
C PRO A 134 -16.42 -27.70 -20.58
N SER A 135 -17.56 -28.30 -20.95
CA SER A 135 -17.67 -29.16 -22.13
C SER A 135 -17.65 -28.40 -23.46
N ASP A 136 -17.80 -27.08 -23.45
CA ASP A 136 -17.77 -26.23 -24.65
C ASP A 136 -16.34 -25.92 -25.12
N PHE A 137 -15.33 -26.39 -24.39
CA PHE A 137 -13.92 -26.14 -24.69
C PHE A 137 -13.19 -27.43 -25.04
N GLU A 138 -12.23 -27.32 -25.97
CA GLU A 138 -11.25 -28.36 -26.29
C GLU A 138 -9.86 -27.73 -26.26
N ASN A 139 -8.97 -28.26 -25.42
CA ASN A 139 -7.68 -27.63 -25.11
C ASN A 139 -7.83 -26.14 -24.70
N GLY A 140 -8.93 -25.85 -24.00
CA GLY A 140 -9.30 -24.51 -23.55
C GLY A 140 -9.77 -23.56 -24.67
N GLN A 141 -9.79 -23.96 -25.93
CA GLN A 141 -10.36 -23.15 -27.01
C GLN A 141 -11.86 -23.45 -27.18
N PRO A 142 -12.69 -22.43 -27.47
CA PRO A 142 -14.10 -22.64 -27.82
C PRO A 142 -14.21 -23.62 -28.99
N LYS A 143 -15.02 -24.67 -28.86
CA LYS A 143 -15.29 -25.62 -29.95
C LYS A 143 -16.69 -25.45 -30.51
N ASN A 144 -16.92 -25.96 -31.71
CA ASN A 144 -18.26 -25.96 -32.28
C ASN A 144 -19.17 -26.93 -31.52
N THR A 145 -20.34 -26.45 -31.08
CA THR A 145 -21.34 -27.24 -30.37
C THR A 145 -22.71 -27.14 -31.05
N THR A 146 -23.76 -27.71 -30.45
CA THR A 146 -25.13 -27.58 -30.96
C THR A 146 -25.78 -26.24 -30.62
N ASP A 147 -25.20 -25.49 -29.68
CA ASP A 147 -25.77 -24.25 -29.13
C ASP A 147 -24.82 -23.07 -29.30
N ASN A 148 -25.37 -21.87 -29.20
CA ASN A 148 -24.58 -20.64 -29.09
C ASN A 148 -24.22 -20.39 -27.63
N TYR A 149 -22.98 -20.03 -27.38
CA TYR A 149 -22.52 -19.72 -26.03
C TYR A 149 -21.58 -18.52 -25.95
N TRP A 150 -21.56 -17.89 -24.78
CA TRP A 150 -20.63 -16.83 -24.44
C TRP A 150 -19.84 -17.21 -23.20
N TYR A 151 -18.64 -16.67 -23.11
CA TYR A 151 -17.67 -17.06 -22.09
C TYR A 151 -16.83 -15.86 -21.67
N CYS A 152 -16.37 -15.85 -20.43
CA CYS A 152 -15.48 -14.82 -19.92
C CYS A 152 -14.38 -15.43 -19.04
N GLY A 153 -13.15 -14.94 -19.16
CA GLY A 153 -12.01 -15.35 -18.34
C GLY A 153 -11.22 -14.17 -17.79
N ILE A 154 -10.35 -14.45 -16.82
CA ILE A 154 -9.52 -13.44 -16.17
C ILE A 154 -8.42 -13.01 -17.14
N LEU A 155 -8.31 -11.70 -17.37
CA LEU A 155 -7.31 -11.09 -18.24
C LEU A 155 -6.22 -10.43 -17.39
N GLU A 156 -4.99 -10.87 -17.54
CA GLU A 156 -3.83 -10.15 -17.01
C GLU A 156 -3.36 -9.09 -18.01
N VAL A 157 -3.10 -7.87 -17.51
CA VAL A 157 -2.70 -6.72 -18.32
C VAL A 157 -1.25 -6.36 -18.01
N LEU A 158 -0.34 -6.63 -18.94
CA LEU A 158 1.09 -6.37 -18.74
C LEU A 158 1.49 -4.95 -19.18
N ASP A 159 1.22 -4.52 -20.44
CA ASP A 159 1.85 -3.28 -20.92
C ASP A 159 1.08 -2.30 -21.84
N THR A 160 -0.18 -1.96 -21.54
CA THR A 160 -1.08 -0.94 -22.18
C THR A 160 -2.30 -1.56 -22.85
N VAL A 161 -3.31 -0.72 -23.12
CA VAL A 161 -4.67 -1.13 -23.57
C VAL A 161 -4.69 -1.61 -25.04
N ALA A 162 -3.59 -1.46 -25.78
CA ALA A 162 -3.49 -1.83 -27.20
C ALA A 162 -2.59 -3.05 -27.39
N GLY A 163 -3.16 -4.23 -27.23
CA GLY A 163 -2.45 -5.51 -27.36
C GLY A 163 -3.31 -6.62 -27.96
N GLU A 164 -2.68 -7.70 -28.38
CA GLU A 164 -3.36 -8.95 -28.72
C GLU A 164 -3.67 -9.72 -27.43
N VAL A 165 -4.87 -10.30 -27.35
CA VAL A 165 -5.25 -11.17 -26.23
C VAL A 165 -4.85 -12.59 -26.57
N VAL A 166 -3.90 -13.14 -25.81
CA VAL A 166 -3.43 -14.52 -25.96
C VAL A 166 -3.99 -15.37 -24.83
N LYS A 167 -4.58 -16.51 -25.16
CA LYS A 167 -4.95 -17.51 -24.15
C LYS A 167 -3.67 -18.18 -23.65
N ILE A 168 -3.44 -18.13 -22.34
CA ILE A 168 -2.33 -18.85 -21.71
C ILE A 168 -2.78 -20.27 -21.33
N ASN A 169 -1.83 -21.19 -21.17
CA ASN A 169 -2.08 -22.60 -20.79
C ASN A 169 -2.61 -22.69 -19.35
N SER A 170 -3.79 -22.12 -19.10
CA SER A 170 -4.53 -22.29 -17.85
C SER A 170 -5.16 -23.68 -17.88
N THR A 171 -5.04 -24.42 -16.78
CA THR A 171 -5.82 -25.64 -16.54
C THR A 171 -7.27 -25.32 -16.17
N ASN A 172 -7.64 -24.03 -16.12
CA ASN A 172 -8.95 -23.57 -15.71
C ASN A 172 -9.87 -23.46 -16.94
N ASN A 173 -10.58 -24.55 -17.24
CA ASN A 173 -11.57 -24.57 -18.32
C ASN A 173 -12.91 -23.92 -17.92
N ASP A 174 -13.03 -23.39 -16.70
CA ASP A 174 -14.25 -22.74 -16.26
C ASP A 174 -14.27 -21.26 -16.70
N LEU A 175 -14.71 -21.06 -17.94
CA LEU A 175 -14.98 -19.73 -18.50
C LEU A 175 -16.49 -19.40 -18.48
N ALA A 176 -17.26 -20.12 -17.66
CA ALA A 176 -18.68 -19.84 -17.47
C ALA A 176 -18.86 -18.47 -16.82
N ILE A 177 -19.95 -17.81 -17.18
CA ILE A 177 -20.31 -16.53 -16.59
C ILE A 177 -20.75 -16.76 -15.14
N PRO A 178 -20.11 -16.13 -14.15
CA PRO A 178 -20.48 -16.28 -12.76
C PRO A 178 -21.85 -15.65 -12.48
N THR A 179 -22.70 -16.35 -11.74
CA THR A 179 -24.00 -15.82 -11.32
C THR A 179 -23.84 -14.75 -10.24
N ARG A 180 -24.88 -13.92 -10.05
CA ARG A 180 -24.89 -12.91 -8.98
C ARG A 180 -24.62 -13.50 -7.59
N SER A 181 -25.16 -14.67 -7.27
CA SER A 181 -24.96 -15.33 -5.98
C SER A 181 -23.54 -15.90 -5.78
N HIS A 182 -22.79 -16.12 -6.86
CA HIS A 182 -21.44 -16.70 -6.85
C HIS A 182 -20.48 -15.89 -7.73
N PRO A 183 -20.20 -14.63 -7.35
CA PRO A 183 -19.33 -13.77 -8.14
C PRO A 183 -17.88 -14.32 -8.13
N ARG A 184 -17.19 -14.20 -9.26
CA ARG A 184 -15.81 -14.64 -9.44
C ARG A 184 -14.85 -13.54 -8.99
N LEU A 185 -13.85 -13.90 -8.17
CA LEU A 185 -12.73 -13.00 -7.85
C LEU A 185 -11.81 -12.90 -9.07
N ILE A 186 -11.60 -11.69 -9.58
CA ILE A 186 -10.80 -11.45 -10.81
C ILE A 186 -9.52 -10.66 -10.55
N ASP A 187 -9.50 -9.82 -9.52
CA ASP A 187 -8.31 -9.09 -9.07
C ASP A 187 -8.29 -9.03 -7.55
N GLU A 188 -7.10 -9.07 -6.98
CA GLU A 188 -6.87 -8.93 -5.55
C GLU A 188 -5.53 -8.26 -5.36
N VAL A 189 -5.52 -7.22 -4.53
CA VAL A 189 -4.31 -6.65 -3.98
C VAL A 189 -4.39 -6.92 -2.48
N LYS A 190 -3.40 -7.64 -1.95
CA LYS A 190 -3.21 -7.80 -0.51
C LYS A 190 -2.38 -6.62 -0.01
N TYR A 191 -1.11 -6.84 0.32
CA TYR A 191 -0.23 -5.75 0.74
C TYR A 191 0.55 -5.15 -0.42
N VAL A 192 0.97 -5.98 -1.38
CA VAL A 192 1.71 -5.52 -2.55
C VAL A 192 1.15 -6.10 -3.83
N LYS A 193 1.38 -5.40 -4.94
CA LYS A 193 1.09 -5.86 -6.29
C LYS A 193 2.42 -5.99 -7.06
N PRO A 194 2.87 -7.20 -7.40
CA PRO A 194 4.15 -7.39 -8.08
C PRO A 194 4.21 -6.90 -9.52
N ASN A 195 3.08 -6.87 -10.23
CA ASN A 195 2.99 -6.28 -11.57
C ASN A 195 2.96 -4.74 -11.48
N ASP A 196 2.99 -4.04 -12.63
CA ASP A 196 3.08 -2.57 -12.74
C ASP A 196 1.83 -1.80 -12.23
N ASN A 197 1.19 -2.27 -11.16
CA ASN A 197 -0.06 -1.77 -10.58
C ASN A 197 -1.27 -1.83 -11.52
N LYS A 198 -1.20 -2.63 -12.59
CA LYS A 198 -2.31 -2.81 -13.52
C LYS A 198 -3.29 -3.82 -12.96
N ASN A 199 -4.58 -3.52 -13.09
CA ASN A 199 -5.63 -4.40 -12.64
C ASN A 199 -5.86 -5.51 -13.64
N ASN A 200 -6.13 -6.70 -13.09
CA ASN A 200 -6.68 -7.75 -13.91
C ASN A 200 -8.05 -7.30 -14.42
N GLY A 201 -8.32 -7.63 -15.67
CA GLY A 201 -9.60 -7.43 -16.32
C GLY A 201 -10.34 -8.74 -16.56
N VAL A 202 -11.36 -8.64 -17.41
CA VAL A 202 -12.12 -9.77 -17.92
C VAL A 202 -12.12 -9.70 -19.44
N TYR A 203 -11.78 -10.81 -20.08
CA TYR A 203 -11.95 -10.99 -21.51
C TYR A 203 -13.18 -11.85 -21.77
N CYS A 204 -14.10 -11.36 -22.60
CA CYS A 204 -15.34 -12.04 -22.96
C CYS A 204 -15.43 -12.27 -24.47
N GLY A 205 -15.86 -13.48 -24.85
CA GLY A 205 -16.02 -13.90 -26.23
C GLY A 205 -17.31 -14.68 -26.46
N LEU A 206 -17.54 -14.98 -27.74
CA LEU A 206 -18.75 -15.63 -28.24
C LEU A 206 -18.39 -16.79 -29.17
N SER A 207 -19.25 -17.81 -29.17
CA SER A 207 -19.24 -18.89 -30.14
C SER A 207 -20.66 -19.07 -30.68
N ILE A 208 -20.82 -18.83 -31.99
CA ILE A 208 -22.10 -18.95 -32.67
C ILE A 208 -22.07 -20.17 -33.59
N ASN A 209 -22.79 -21.21 -33.17
CA ASN A 209 -22.86 -22.50 -33.84
C ASN A 209 -24.22 -22.77 -34.48
N LYS A 210 -25.24 -21.98 -34.12
CA LYS A 210 -26.63 -22.08 -34.57
C LYS A 210 -27.14 -20.70 -35.00
N GLN A 211 -28.00 -20.68 -36.01
CA GLN A 211 -28.63 -19.44 -36.48
C GLN A 211 -29.50 -18.83 -35.39
N LEU A 212 -29.34 -17.51 -35.20
CA LEU A 212 -30.15 -16.69 -34.32
C LEU A 212 -31.11 -15.85 -35.14
N ALA A 213 -32.30 -15.58 -34.60
CA ALA A 213 -33.17 -14.55 -35.12
C ALA A 213 -32.43 -13.18 -35.09
N PRO A 214 -32.55 -12.35 -36.14
CA PRO A 214 -31.96 -11.02 -36.16
C PRO A 214 -32.48 -10.17 -35.00
N SER A 215 -31.60 -9.87 -34.04
CA SER A 215 -31.89 -9.00 -32.90
C SER A 215 -30.59 -8.56 -32.22
N THR A 216 -30.69 -7.65 -31.25
CA THR A 216 -29.59 -7.33 -30.33
C THR A 216 -29.72 -8.19 -29.08
N TYR A 217 -28.75 -9.06 -28.83
CA TYR A 217 -28.68 -9.89 -27.63
C TYR A 217 -27.81 -9.19 -26.58
N VAL A 218 -28.33 -9.05 -25.37
CA VAL A 218 -27.66 -8.30 -24.29
C VAL A 218 -27.53 -9.18 -23.05
N GLY A 219 -26.35 -9.14 -22.45
CA GLY A 219 -26.07 -9.55 -21.07
C GLY A 219 -25.69 -8.33 -20.25
N LYS A 220 -25.91 -8.37 -18.93
CA LYS A 220 -25.57 -7.27 -18.01
C LYS A 220 -24.64 -7.80 -16.94
N MET A 221 -23.48 -7.18 -16.81
CA MET A 221 -22.46 -7.60 -15.87
C MET A 221 -22.28 -6.58 -14.76
N ILE A 222 -21.89 -7.06 -13.58
CA ILE A 222 -21.55 -6.26 -12.42
C ILE A 222 -20.08 -6.48 -12.10
N PHE A 223 -19.35 -5.38 -11.94
CA PHE A 223 -18.09 -5.35 -11.23
C PHE A 223 -18.34 -4.83 -9.82
N SER A 224 -17.80 -5.50 -8.83
CA SER A 224 -17.88 -5.07 -7.42
C SER A 224 -16.49 -5.04 -6.81
N THR A 225 -16.16 -3.98 -6.08
CA THR A 225 -14.91 -3.91 -5.32
C THR A 225 -15.19 -3.90 -3.82
N LEU A 226 -14.34 -4.59 -3.07
CA LEU A 226 -14.39 -4.64 -1.62
C LEU A 226 -13.00 -4.31 -1.07
N ALA A 227 -12.93 -3.35 -0.15
CA ALA A 227 -11.71 -3.11 0.62
C ALA A 227 -11.45 -4.30 1.55
N ASN A 228 -10.19 -4.71 1.66
CA ASN A 228 -9.82 -5.77 2.60
C ASN A 228 -9.99 -5.28 4.05
N THR A 229 -10.68 -6.07 4.87
CA THR A 229 -10.97 -5.76 6.28
C THR A 229 -9.85 -6.20 7.23
N ASN A 230 -8.63 -6.45 6.75
CA ASN A 230 -7.53 -6.77 7.65
C ASN A 230 -7.28 -5.53 8.50
N ASN A 231 -7.66 -5.59 9.78
CA ASN A 231 -7.27 -4.59 10.77
C ASN A 231 -5.77 -4.38 10.62
N LEU A 232 -5.34 -3.15 10.41
CA LEU A 232 -3.92 -2.85 10.24
C LEU A 232 -3.18 -3.36 11.46
N LYS A 233 -2.40 -4.41 11.25
CA LYS A 233 -1.69 -5.09 12.31
C LYS A 233 -0.44 -4.27 12.59
N PRO A 234 0.09 -4.28 13.83
CA PRO A 234 1.38 -3.66 14.06
C PRO A 234 2.44 -4.31 13.17
N ALA A 235 3.39 -3.51 12.71
CA ALA A 235 4.62 -3.96 12.09
C ALA A 235 5.74 -3.69 13.09
N THR A 236 6.23 -4.72 13.78
CA THR A 236 7.20 -4.55 14.88
C THR A 236 8.50 -5.27 14.60
N LEU A 237 9.62 -4.58 14.77
CA LEU A 237 10.92 -5.23 14.88
C LEU A 237 11.32 -5.31 16.35
N LYS A 238 11.35 -6.54 16.87
CA LYS A 238 11.63 -6.80 18.28
C LYS A 238 13.10 -6.65 18.64
N ASP A 239 13.99 -7.01 17.72
CA ASP A 239 15.43 -6.96 17.92
C ASP A 239 16.18 -6.79 16.59
N GLY A 240 17.33 -6.13 16.65
CA GLY A 240 18.16 -5.86 15.49
C GLY A 240 18.77 -7.11 14.87
N TYR A 241 19.01 -8.16 15.67
CA TYR A 241 19.67 -9.37 15.18
C TYR A 241 18.76 -10.07 14.17
N SER A 242 17.50 -10.29 14.53
CA SER A 242 16.47 -10.88 13.68
C SER A 242 16.17 -10.00 12.47
N ALA A 243 16.12 -8.68 12.65
CA ALA A 243 15.86 -7.73 11.57
C ALA A 243 16.95 -7.77 10.48
N PHE A 244 18.22 -7.90 10.87
CA PHE A 244 19.35 -7.76 9.94
C PHE A 244 20.09 -9.07 9.62
N ARG A 245 19.78 -10.21 10.26
CA ARG A 245 20.48 -11.50 10.05
C ARG A 245 20.55 -12.00 8.61
N ARG A 246 19.63 -11.55 7.75
CA ARG A 246 19.55 -11.96 6.34
C ARG A 246 20.43 -11.12 5.41
N ILE A 247 21.01 -10.04 5.93
CA ILE A 247 21.90 -9.17 5.16
C ILE A 247 23.29 -9.83 5.14
N PRO A 248 23.79 -10.23 3.95
CA PRO A 248 25.12 -10.82 3.83
C PRO A 248 26.20 -9.75 4.00
N ASN A 249 27.41 -10.21 4.29
CA ASN A 249 28.58 -9.34 4.18
C ASN A 249 28.86 -9.04 2.71
N ASP A 250 29.38 -7.85 2.45
CA ASP A 250 29.98 -7.52 1.16
C ASP A 250 31.10 -8.53 0.84
N TYR A 251 31.12 -9.02 -0.40
CA TYR A 251 32.07 -10.05 -0.82
C TYR A 251 33.53 -9.58 -0.79
N HIS A 252 33.79 -8.30 -1.07
CA HIS A 252 35.14 -7.74 -1.19
C HIS A 252 35.64 -7.17 0.12
N THR A 253 34.80 -6.41 0.82
CA THR A 253 35.21 -5.74 2.07
C THR A 253 34.98 -6.61 3.30
N GLY A 254 34.11 -7.62 3.21
CA GLY A 254 33.67 -8.43 4.36
C GLY A 254 32.78 -7.66 5.34
N LYS A 255 32.38 -6.43 5.00
CA LYS A 255 31.62 -5.54 5.87
C LYS A 255 30.16 -5.40 5.45
N ARG A 256 29.33 -4.87 6.35
CA ARG A 256 27.94 -4.48 6.08
C ARG A 256 27.81 -2.97 6.27
N GLU A 257 27.98 -2.22 5.19
CA GLU A 257 28.00 -0.75 5.21
C GLU A 257 26.99 -0.21 4.19
N PHE A 258 26.12 0.71 4.64
CA PHE A 258 25.12 1.37 3.79
C PHE A 258 25.16 2.89 4.01
N LYS A 259 24.78 3.66 2.99
CA LYS A 259 24.68 5.12 3.13
C LYS A 259 23.50 5.54 4.00
N SER A 260 22.42 4.77 3.98
CA SER A 260 21.23 5.07 4.77
C SER A 260 20.40 3.86 5.13
N PHE A 261 19.60 3.99 6.19
CA PHE A 261 18.43 3.16 6.45
C PHE A 261 17.20 4.06 6.46
N LYS A 262 16.24 3.85 5.54
CA LYS A 262 15.10 4.77 5.35
C LYS A 262 13.86 4.08 4.78
N TYR A 263 12.71 4.72 4.91
CA TYR A 263 11.46 4.29 4.29
C TYR A 263 11.50 4.46 2.76
N ALA A 264 11.00 3.47 2.02
CA ALA A 264 10.66 3.61 0.60
C ALA A 264 9.47 2.73 0.26
N LYS A 265 8.77 3.01 -0.86
CA LYS A 265 7.75 2.09 -1.39
C LYS A 265 8.41 1.17 -2.41
N PRO A 266 8.28 -0.17 -2.29
CA PRO A 266 8.88 -1.08 -3.26
C PRO A 266 8.24 -0.92 -4.64
N THR A 267 9.06 -1.09 -5.66
CA THR A 267 8.67 -1.17 -7.07
C THR A 267 8.64 -2.63 -7.53
N PRO A 268 7.96 -2.94 -8.66
CA PRO A 268 7.99 -4.28 -9.26
C PRO A 268 9.39 -4.90 -9.38
N GLN A 269 10.43 -4.09 -9.61
CA GLN A 269 11.82 -4.54 -9.76
C GLN A 269 12.51 -4.92 -8.44
N ASP A 270 11.97 -4.48 -7.30
CA ASP A 270 12.54 -4.74 -5.98
C ASP A 270 12.10 -6.10 -5.40
N TYR A 271 10.93 -6.61 -5.82
CA TYR A 271 10.37 -7.85 -5.27
C TYR A 271 11.24 -9.07 -5.60
N SER A 272 11.47 -9.90 -4.59
CA SER A 272 12.11 -11.21 -4.75
C SER A 272 11.08 -12.29 -5.06
N SER A 273 11.53 -13.45 -5.55
CA SER A 273 10.66 -14.61 -5.73
C SER A 273 9.97 -15.04 -4.42
N GLU A 274 10.66 -14.93 -3.28
CA GLU A 274 10.07 -15.21 -1.96
C GLU A 274 8.86 -14.31 -1.68
N ILE A 275 8.94 -13.01 -2.00
CA ILE A 275 7.81 -12.09 -1.81
C ILE A 275 6.71 -12.34 -2.84
N ILE A 276 7.07 -12.61 -4.09
CA ILE A 276 6.11 -12.89 -5.17
C ILE A 276 5.28 -14.14 -4.86
N ASP A 277 5.94 -15.19 -4.35
CA ASP A 277 5.32 -16.48 -4.05
C ASP A 277 4.59 -16.51 -2.69
N ASP A 278 4.81 -15.52 -1.82
CA ASP A 278 4.16 -15.43 -0.50
C ASP A 278 2.70 -14.98 -0.62
N GLN A 279 1.80 -15.97 -0.63
CA GLN A 279 0.36 -15.76 -0.68
C GLN A 279 -0.24 -15.04 0.53
N THR A 280 0.53 -14.70 1.56
CA THR A 280 0.05 -13.80 2.63
C THR A 280 0.29 -12.33 2.29
N ILE A 281 1.22 -12.05 1.37
CA ILE A 281 1.66 -10.72 0.95
C ILE A 281 1.13 -10.37 -0.45
N THR A 282 1.11 -11.34 -1.37
CA THR A 282 0.71 -11.18 -2.77
C THR A 282 -0.53 -11.99 -3.13
N SER A 283 -1.20 -11.57 -4.21
CA SER A 283 -2.32 -12.31 -4.79
C SER A 283 -1.83 -13.54 -5.57
N ASN A 284 -2.65 -14.59 -5.58
CA ASN A 284 -2.40 -15.82 -6.34
C ASN A 284 -3.53 -16.07 -7.37
N ILE A 285 -4.14 -15.00 -7.87
CA ILE A 285 -5.13 -15.10 -8.93
C ILE A 285 -4.42 -15.55 -10.20
N LYS A 286 -4.94 -16.62 -10.81
CA LYS A 286 -4.40 -17.17 -12.05
C LYS A 286 -5.18 -16.61 -13.24
N PRO A 287 -4.52 -15.91 -14.18
CA PRO A 287 -5.19 -15.43 -15.38
C PRO A 287 -5.50 -16.60 -16.35
N ASP A 288 -6.52 -16.39 -17.17
CA ASP A 288 -6.85 -17.26 -18.31
C ASP A 288 -6.29 -16.71 -19.63
N TYR A 289 -6.15 -15.38 -19.68
CA TYR A 289 -5.71 -14.62 -20.84
C TYR A 289 -4.65 -13.61 -20.44
N LEU A 290 -3.77 -13.30 -21.39
CA LEU A 290 -2.74 -12.28 -21.27
C LEU A 290 -2.94 -11.24 -22.37
N LEU A 291 -2.95 -9.97 -22.01
CA LEU A 291 -2.87 -8.87 -22.98
C LEU A 291 -1.38 -8.58 -23.27
N VAL A 292 -0.93 -8.97 -24.46
CA VAL A 292 0.45 -8.77 -24.90
C VAL A 292 0.52 -7.70 -25.98
N ASN A 293 1.55 -6.86 -25.95
CA ASN A 293 1.85 -5.97 -27.06
C ASN A 293 2.61 -6.75 -28.14
N ASN A 294 2.49 -6.34 -29.40
CA ASN A 294 3.20 -6.91 -30.55
C ASN A 294 4.73 -6.68 -30.54
N SER A 295 5.35 -6.49 -29.37
CA SER A 295 6.81 -6.43 -29.25
C SER A 295 7.35 -7.86 -29.14
N PRO A 296 8.30 -8.29 -29.99
CA PRO A 296 8.88 -9.63 -29.95
C PRO A 296 9.71 -9.92 -28.68
N ASP A 297 9.90 -8.93 -27.81
CA ASP A 297 10.62 -9.08 -26.54
C ASP A 297 9.62 -9.27 -25.37
N ILE A 298 8.90 -10.39 -25.35
CA ILE A 298 8.24 -10.84 -24.11
C ILE A 298 9.33 -11.50 -23.26
N VAL A 299 9.95 -10.72 -22.38
CA VAL A 299 10.51 -11.30 -21.16
C VAL A 299 9.30 -11.67 -20.30
N PRO A 300 9.08 -12.95 -19.94
CA PRO A 300 7.99 -13.33 -19.05
C PRO A 300 8.04 -12.50 -17.76
N PRO A 301 6.90 -12.04 -17.22
CA PRO A 301 6.88 -11.53 -15.86
C PRO A 301 7.35 -12.66 -14.94
N GLY A 302 8.47 -12.45 -14.25
CA GLY A 302 8.99 -13.44 -13.31
C GLY A 302 10.08 -14.37 -13.83
N GLU A 303 10.85 -14.01 -14.87
CA GLU A 303 12.23 -14.52 -14.86
C GLU A 303 12.95 -13.90 -13.64
N PRO A 304 13.42 -14.70 -12.66
CA PRO A 304 14.21 -14.18 -11.58
C PRO A 304 15.41 -13.50 -12.21
N LEU A 305 15.48 -12.17 -12.08
CA LEU A 305 16.61 -11.39 -12.58
C LEU A 305 17.89 -12.02 -12.02
N PRO A 306 18.94 -12.13 -12.86
CA PRO A 306 20.12 -12.92 -12.56
C PRO A 306 20.71 -12.55 -11.21
N ALA A 307 21.31 -13.54 -10.55
CA ALA A 307 22.07 -13.37 -9.31
C ALA A 307 22.91 -12.09 -9.40
N CYS A 308 22.75 -11.24 -8.38
CA CYS A 308 23.45 -9.99 -8.12
C CYS A 308 24.66 -9.71 -9.03
N PRO A 309 24.70 -8.57 -9.76
CA PRO A 309 25.82 -8.25 -10.63
C PRO A 309 27.13 -8.25 -9.81
N PRO A 310 28.25 -8.74 -10.38
CA PRO A 310 29.47 -9.07 -9.63
C PRO A 310 30.32 -7.84 -9.26
N TYR A 311 29.72 -6.68 -9.01
CA TYR A 311 30.47 -5.44 -8.76
C TYR A 311 30.02 -4.76 -7.46
N ASN A 312 30.91 -4.77 -6.46
CA ASN A 312 31.02 -3.84 -5.31
C ASN A 312 29.74 -3.36 -4.61
N VAL A 313 28.71 -4.21 -4.50
CA VAL A 313 27.46 -3.84 -3.79
C VAL A 313 26.99 -5.04 -2.97
N ILE A 314 26.69 -4.79 -1.69
CA ILE A 314 25.92 -5.72 -0.86
C ILE A 314 24.56 -5.91 -1.56
N CYS A 315 24.37 -7.06 -2.19
CA CYS A 315 23.16 -7.38 -2.90
C CYS A 315 22.51 -8.62 -2.28
N PHE A 316 21.25 -8.46 -1.89
CA PHE A 316 20.42 -9.54 -1.37
C PHE A 316 18.98 -9.32 -1.80
N ASN A 317 18.25 -10.42 -1.90
CA ASN A 317 16.85 -10.41 -2.27
C ASN A 317 16.01 -9.80 -1.16
N MET A 318 15.01 -8.99 -1.54
CA MET A 318 14.01 -8.48 -0.60
C MET A 318 13.46 -9.61 0.28
N TYR A 319 13.29 -9.33 1.56
CA TYR A 319 12.73 -10.29 2.50
C TYR A 319 11.74 -9.65 3.46
N ASN A 320 10.84 -10.46 4.00
CA ASN A 320 9.94 -10.08 5.07
C ASN A 320 10.59 -10.38 6.44
N ALA A 321 10.93 -9.34 7.20
CA ALA A 321 11.57 -9.42 8.51
C ALA A 321 10.63 -9.98 9.60
N THR A 322 9.30 -9.90 9.41
CA THR A 322 8.30 -10.40 10.36
C THR A 322 7.74 -11.78 9.98
N ALA A 323 8.23 -12.42 8.90
CA ALA A 323 7.70 -13.69 8.39
C ALA A 323 7.67 -14.85 9.41
N ASN A 324 8.60 -14.84 10.38
CA ASN A 324 8.70 -15.88 11.41
C ASN A 324 8.20 -15.41 12.78
N ASN A 325 7.57 -14.22 12.86
CA ASN A 325 6.98 -13.77 14.11
C ASN A 325 5.72 -14.60 14.38
N THR A 326 5.57 -15.08 15.62
CA THR A 326 4.34 -15.76 16.06
C THR A 326 3.18 -14.79 16.23
N ASP A 327 3.50 -13.51 16.37
CA ASP A 327 2.53 -12.45 16.53
C ASP A 327 1.87 -12.12 15.20
N ASN A 328 0.60 -11.77 15.27
CA ASN A 328 -0.19 -11.41 14.11
C ASN A 328 0.22 -9.99 13.64
N GLU A 329 1.27 -9.90 12.83
CA GLU A 329 1.86 -8.66 12.35
C GLU A 329 1.67 -8.44 10.83
N GLU A 330 1.84 -7.20 10.41
CA GLU A 330 2.03 -6.84 9.01
C GLU A 330 3.44 -7.21 8.53
N PRO A 331 3.64 -7.47 7.23
CA PRO A 331 4.98 -7.70 6.68
C PRO A 331 5.84 -6.44 6.82
N VAL A 332 7.11 -6.64 7.19
CA VAL A 332 8.14 -5.60 7.11
C VAL A 332 9.13 -6.01 6.04
N LEU A 333 9.03 -5.39 4.87
CA LEU A 333 9.90 -5.69 3.74
C LEU A 333 11.20 -4.91 3.89
N ILE A 334 12.34 -5.61 3.75
CA ILE A 334 13.68 -5.02 3.78
C ILE A 334 14.41 -5.41 2.50
N TRP A 335 15.03 -4.43 1.83
CA TRP A 335 15.79 -4.63 0.60
C TRP A 335 16.80 -3.51 0.36
N VAL A 336 17.70 -3.73 -0.58
CA VAL A 336 18.53 -2.69 -1.19
C VAL A 336 17.91 -2.30 -2.52
N SER A 337 17.73 -1.00 -2.77
CA SER A 337 17.22 -0.56 -4.07
C SER A 337 18.26 -0.85 -5.13
N ARG A 338 17.81 -1.24 -6.32
CA ARG A 338 18.69 -1.38 -7.50
C ARG A 338 19.10 -0.03 -8.09
N SER A 339 18.51 1.06 -7.63
CA SER A 339 18.97 2.42 -7.92
C SER A 339 20.18 2.77 -7.05
N GLU A 340 21.12 3.55 -7.58
CA GLU A 340 22.49 3.75 -7.05
C GLU A 340 22.60 4.43 -5.66
N ASP A 341 21.53 4.56 -4.89
CA ASP A 341 21.53 5.30 -3.63
C ASP A 341 22.31 4.62 -2.49
N SER A 342 22.70 3.36 -2.67
CA SER A 342 23.44 2.54 -1.70
C SER A 342 22.76 2.48 -0.32
N GLY A 343 21.43 2.64 -0.30
CA GLY A 343 20.59 2.67 0.90
C GLY A 343 19.92 1.32 1.16
N LEU A 344 19.77 0.99 2.45
CA LEU A 344 18.89 -0.05 2.93
C LEU A 344 17.49 0.54 3.12
N HIS A 345 16.49 -0.11 2.52
CA HIS A 345 15.11 0.34 2.55
C HIS A 345 14.26 -0.57 3.42
N TRP A 346 13.24 0.03 4.04
CA TRP A 346 12.18 -0.70 4.70
C TRP A 346 10.81 -0.20 4.25
N TRP A 347 9.82 -1.10 4.29
CA TRP A 347 8.42 -0.79 4.03
C TRP A 347 7.49 -1.67 4.85
N SER A 348 6.38 -1.10 5.29
CA SER A 348 5.22 -1.82 5.81
C SER A 348 3.94 -1.27 5.17
N PRO A 349 2.87 -2.07 5.10
CA PRO A 349 1.59 -1.64 4.53
C PRO A 349 1.05 -0.36 5.16
N SER A 350 0.99 -0.30 6.49
CA SER A 350 0.56 0.88 7.24
C SER A 350 1.48 2.10 7.06
N GLY A 351 2.68 1.93 6.48
CA GLY A 351 3.72 2.96 6.40
C GLY A 351 4.31 3.32 7.76
N THR A 352 4.02 2.51 8.79
CA THR A 352 4.53 2.67 10.15
C THR A 352 5.29 1.43 10.56
N LEU A 353 6.42 1.60 11.22
CA LEU A 353 7.23 0.54 11.79
C LEU A 353 7.40 0.83 13.26
N LYS A 354 7.33 -0.18 14.13
CA LYS A 354 7.55 -0.03 15.56
C LYS A 354 8.78 -0.81 15.99
N LEU A 355 9.48 -0.33 17.00
CA LEU A 355 10.45 -1.16 17.73
C LEU A 355 9.78 -1.77 18.98
N GLY A 356 10.31 -2.91 19.43
CA GLY A 356 9.88 -3.56 20.66
C GLY A 356 10.19 -2.73 21.92
N GLU A 357 9.80 -3.20 23.11
CA GLU A 357 10.05 -2.44 24.35
C GLU A 357 11.54 -2.39 24.73
N ASN A 358 12.32 -3.41 24.35
CA ASN A 358 13.75 -3.46 24.58
C ASN A 358 14.50 -3.16 23.28
N CYS A 359 14.91 -1.92 23.11
CA CYS A 359 15.64 -1.43 21.94
C CYS A 359 17.15 -1.50 22.13
N SER A 360 17.62 -2.17 23.20
CA SER A 360 19.04 -2.35 23.46
C SER A 360 19.74 -2.99 22.27
N ASN A 361 20.88 -2.46 21.90
CA ASN A 361 21.73 -2.94 20.81
C ASN A 361 21.07 -3.07 19.42
N PHE A 362 19.93 -2.43 19.16
CA PHE A 362 19.18 -2.67 17.94
C PHE A 362 20.00 -2.37 16.66
N PHE A 363 20.74 -1.25 16.64
CA PHE A 363 21.60 -0.87 15.51
C PHE A 363 23.10 -1.12 15.78
N SER A 364 23.42 -1.91 16.81
CA SER A 364 24.80 -2.23 17.21
C SER A 364 25.06 -3.72 17.42
N THR A 365 24.05 -4.58 17.29
CA THR A 365 24.22 -6.04 17.33
C THR A 365 25.20 -6.52 16.25
N ASP A 366 25.77 -7.71 16.41
CA ASP A 366 26.71 -8.31 15.46
C ASP A 366 26.21 -8.28 14.01
N ASN A 367 24.90 -8.43 13.80
CA ASN A 367 24.27 -8.40 12.47
C ASN A 367 23.85 -7.02 11.97
N ALA A 368 23.90 -5.98 12.80
CA ALA A 368 23.49 -4.64 12.43
C ALA A 368 24.51 -4.04 11.46
N PRO A 369 24.07 -3.64 10.25
CA PRO A 369 24.92 -2.90 9.34
C PRO A 369 25.35 -1.56 9.93
N ARG A 370 26.48 -1.05 9.46
CA ARG A 370 26.93 0.32 9.71
C ARG A 370 26.24 1.24 8.70
N PHE A 371 25.69 2.36 9.19
CA PHE A 371 25.02 3.35 8.34
C PHE A 371 25.73 4.71 8.42
N ASP A 372 25.93 5.40 7.29
CA ASP A 372 26.36 6.82 7.35
C ASP A 372 25.26 7.70 7.96
N ASN A 373 24.03 7.56 7.45
CA ASN A 373 22.89 8.37 7.87
C ASN A 373 21.74 7.46 8.29
N LEU A 374 21.36 7.48 9.56
CA LEU A 374 20.23 6.71 10.06
C LEU A 374 18.99 7.60 10.13
N ASP A 375 17.98 7.30 9.30
CA ASP A 375 16.69 8.00 9.33
C ASP A 375 15.62 7.11 9.97
N LEU A 376 15.20 7.49 11.17
CA LEU A 376 14.17 6.80 11.93
C LEU A 376 12.78 7.42 11.71
N SER A 377 12.62 8.37 10.78
CA SER A 377 11.31 8.93 10.44
C SER A 377 10.34 7.83 10.03
N GLY A 378 9.23 7.69 10.74
CA GLY A 378 8.24 6.62 10.52
C GLY A 378 8.51 5.31 11.29
N ILE A 379 9.60 5.25 12.07
CA ILE A 379 9.91 4.17 13.00
C ILE A 379 9.57 4.62 14.44
N ASP A 380 8.40 4.21 14.92
CA ASP A 380 7.90 4.44 16.26
C ASP A 380 8.80 3.76 17.31
N ILE A 381 9.46 4.60 18.12
CA ILE A 381 10.31 4.21 19.24
C ILE A 381 9.68 4.55 20.60
N SER A 382 8.41 4.98 20.65
CA SER A 382 7.77 5.45 21.88
C SER A 382 7.60 4.37 22.94
N ASN A 383 7.74 3.09 22.54
CA ASN A 383 7.66 1.94 23.43
C ASN A 383 9.02 1.49 23.97
N CYS A 384 10.12 2.02 23.44
CA CYS A 384 11.47 1.65 23.89
C CYS A 384 11.71 2.13 25.34
N LYS A 385 11.66 1.19 26.29
CA LYS A 385 11.95 1.43 27.72
C LYS A 385 13.45 1.28 28.05
N ASN A 386 14.15 0.50 27.24
CA ASN A 386 15.60 0.30 27.32
C ASN A 386 16.25 0.60 25.95
N MET A 387 17.22 1.52 25.93
CA MET A 387 18.00 1.91 24.74
C MET A 387 19.50 1.72 24.97
N GLU A 388 19.90 0.88 25.93
CA GLU A 388 21.31 0.59 26.20
C GLU A 388 22.05 0.19 24.92
N SER A 389 23.13 0.89 24.64
CA SER A 389 24.00 0.62 23.49
C SER A 389 23.28 0.55 22.14
N MET A 390 22.06 1.11 22.02
CA MET A 390 21.21 0.97 20.82
C MET A 390 21.93 1.36 19.52
N PHE A 391 22.76 2.40 19.60
CA PHE A 391 23.58 2.92 18.50
C PHE A 391 25.08 2.84 18.82
N GLU A 392 25.51 2.03 19.80
CA GLU A 392 26.94 1.90 20.13
C GLU A 392 27.72 1.35 18.93
N ARG A 393 28.90 1.89 18.63
CA ARG A 393 29.75 1.40 17.54
C ARG A 393 31.20 1.29 17.98
N THR A 394 31.91 0.35 17.36
CA THR A 394 33.36 0.18 17.52
C THR A 394 34.11 0.40 16.19
N ASP A 395 33.40 0.75 15.14
CA ASP A 395 33.91 1.08 13.82
C ASP A 395 33.77 2.58 13.54
N GLU A 396 33.70 2.98 12.26
CA GLU A 396 33.57 4.39 11.87
C GLU A 396 32.26 5.04 12.35
N GLY A 397 31.27 4.24 12.77
CA GLY A 397 30.03 4.72 13.34
C GLY A 397 29.07 5.38 12.34
N PHE A 398 28.11 6.14 12.89
CA PHE A 398 27.19 6.99 12.13
C PHE A 398 27.79 8.38 11.90
N ASN A 399 27.38 9.07 10.83
CA ASN A 399 27.62 10.51 10.65
C ASN A 399 26.44 11.33 11.19
N LYS A 400 25.21 10.84 10.98
CA LYS A 400 23.97 11.50 11.40
C LYS A 400 22.94 10.47 11.85
N ILE A 401 22.24 10.78 12.93
CA ILE A 401 21.03 10.06 13.36
C ILE A 401 19.87 11.04 13.36
N ASP A 402 18.79 10.73 12.66
CA ASP A 402 17.57 11.54 12.57
C ASP A 402 16.39 10.80 13.18
N PHE A 403 15.91 11.29 14.32
CA PHE A 403 14.73 10.75 14.98
C PHE A 403 13.41 11.28 14.39
N GLY A 404 13.45 12.23 13.45
CA GLY A 404 12.26 12.81 12.85
C GLY A 404 11.22 13.26 13.89
N ASN A 405 9.98 12.83 13.70
CA ASN A 405 8.83 13.15 14.58
C ASN A 405 8.63 12.18 15.75
N ASN A 406 9.55 11.26 15.99
CA ASN A 406 9.36 10.24 17.01
C ASN A 406 9.47 10.80 18.42
N GLN A 407 8.60 10.35 19.31
CA GLN A 407 8.67 10.64 20.74
C GLN A 407 9.40 9.52 21.47
N PHE A 408 10.30 9.89 22.38
CA PHE A 408 10.92 8.92 23.29
C PHE A 408 9.91 8.47 24.33
N SER A 409 10.03 7.22 24.78
CA SER A 409 9.16 6.68 25.82
C SER A 409 9.26 7.52 27.11
N PRO A 410 8.15 7.92 27.74
CA PRO A 410 8.20 8.53 29.07
C PRO A 410 8.64 7.52 30.15
N GLU A 411 8.61 6.23 29.85
CA GLU A 411 9.03 5.14 30.73
C GLU A 411 10.49 4.70 30.48
N ILE A 412 11.25 5.43 29.66
CA ILE A 412 12.65 5.12 29.41
C ILE A 412 13.48 5.16 30.70
N SER A 413 14.13 4.04 31.02
CA SER A 413 14.88 3.88 32.27
C SER A 413 16.38 3.68 32.05
N ASN A 414 16.79 3.35 30.82
CA ASN A 414 18.18 3.03 30.50
C ASN A 414 18.59 3.55 29.11
N THR A 415 19.61 4.40 29.09
CA THR A 415 20.28 5.02 27.91
C THR A 415 21.80 4.85 28.00
N LYS A 416 22.28 3.94 28.84
CA LYS A 416 23.70 3.67 29.02
C LYS A 416 24.35 3.36 27.68
N ASN A 417 25.50 3.98 27.41
CA ASN A 417 26.26 3.80 26.17
C ASN A 417 25.46 4.00 24.86
N MET A 418 24.29 4.65 24.89
CA MET A 418 23.33 4.63 23.78
C MET A 418 23.94 5.04 22.43
N PHE A 419 24.82 6.04 22.42
CA PHE A 419 25.51 6.53 21.22
C PHE A 419 27.02 6.27 21.23
N LYS A 420 27.53 5.55 22.23
CA LYS A 420 28.96 5.40 22.47
C LYS A 420 29.75 4.93 21.23
N GLY A 421 30.93 5.52 21.04
CA GLY A 421 31.95 5.09 20.09
C GLY A 421 31.72 5.54 18.65
N ASN A 422 30.77 6.44 18.40
CA ASN A 422 30.54 7.00 17.07
C ASN A 422 31.43 8.21 16.81
N SER A 423 32.71 7.96 16.56
CA SER A 423 33.72 9.02 16.39
C SER A 423 33.45 10.01 15.25
N ASN A 424 32.64 9.63 14.25
CA ASN A 424 32.22 10.47 13.13
C ASN A 424 30.82 11.08 13.27
N LEU A 425 30.09 10.79 14.37
CA LEU A 425 28.73 11.31 14.56
C LEU A 425 28.80 12.81 14.80
N GLU A 426 28.30 13.57 13.83
CA GLU A 426 28.28 15.04 13.89
C GLU A 426 26.98 15.53 14.52
N GLU A 427 25.88 14.80 14.33
CA GLU A 427 24.54 15.31 14.60
C GLU A 427 23.52 14.23 14.98
N ILE A 428 22.75 14.52 16.04
CA ILE A 428 21.57 13.75 16.46
C ILE A 428 20.35 14.65 16.40
N LYS A 429 19.50 14.49 15.37
CA LYS A 429 18.35 15.35 15.09
C LYS A 429 17.06 14.85 15.74
N THR A 430 16.25 15.79 16.20
CA THR A 430 14.92 15.62 16.79
C THR A 430 14.02 16.77 16.34
N SER A 431 12.71 16.56 16.19
CA SER A 431 11.74 17.61 15.78
C SER A 431 11.13 18.40 16.95
N HIS A 432 11.38 17.97 18.18
CA HIS A 432 10.84 18.57 19.41
C HIS A 432 11.95 18.76 20.44
N ASP A 433 11.67 19.57 21.46
CA ASP A 433 12.60 19.72 22.58
C ASP A 433 12.65 18.39 23.34
N LEU A 434 13.85 17.85 23.45
CA LEU A 434 14.13 16.59 24.13
C LEU A 434 14.96 16.87 25.38
N ASP A 435 14.59 16.23 26.49
CA ASP A 435 15.37 16.20 27.72
C ASP A 435 15.34 14.77 28.27
N LEU A 436 16.47 14.08 28.24
CA LEU A 436 16.67 12.74 28.79
C LEU A 436 17.60 12.78 30.02
N THR A 437 17.86 13.95 30.59
CA THR A 437 18.75 14.09 31.75
C THR A 437 18.19 13.44 33.02
N TYR A 438 16.90 13.11 33.03
CA TYR A 438 16.23 12.42 34.14
C TYR A 438 16.42 10.90 34.13
N VAL A 439 16.96 10.31 33.06
CA VAL A 439 17.06 8.85 32.90
C VAL A 439 18.10 8.30 33.89
N PRO A 440 17.73 7.35 34.78
CA PRO A 440 18.60 6.88 35.86
C PRO A 440 19.91 6.25 35.37
N GLU A 441 19.82 5.34 34.40
CA GLU A 441 20.98 4.63 33.85
C GLU A 441 21.41 5.30 32.54
N SER A 442 22.32 6.27 32.63
CA SER A 442 22.76 7.08 31.47
C SER A 442 24.28 7.26 31.39
N SER A 443 25.04 6.40 32.09
CA SER A 443 26.51 6.44 32.06
C SER A 443 27.06 6.17 30.66
N GLY A 444 28.10 6.92 30.27
CA GLY A 444 28.81 6.75 29.00
C GLY A 444 27.94 6.93 27.74
N MET A 445 26.77 7.57 27.85
CA MET A 445 25.79 7.72 26.77
C MET A 445 26.39 8.22 25.45
N PHE A 446 27.38 9.12 25.53
CA PHE A 446 28.07 9.75 24.40
C PHE A 446 29.59 9.49 24.39
N ASP A 447 30.08 8.47 25.11
CA ASP A 447 31.52 8.21 25.22
C ASP A 447 32.15 7.99 23.84
N GLY A 448 33.13 8.83 23.46
CA GLY A 448 33.86 8.66 22.21
C GLY A 448 33.23 9.32 20.98
N ASP A 449 32.14 10.09 21.15
CA ASP A 449 31.45 10.79 20.06
C ASP A 449 32.13 12.13 19.73
N THR A 450 33.42 12.07 19.43
CA THR A 450 34.32 13.24 19.45
C THR A 450 33.97 14.36 18.45
N GLN A 451 33.16 14.07 17.44
CA GLN A 451 32.71 15.05 16.43
C GLN A 451 31.30 15.61 16.67
N LEU A 452 30.63 15.16 17.73
CA LEU A 452 29.24 15.51 18.02
C LEU A 452 29.11 17.00 18.36
N VAL A 453 28.14 17.66 17.73
CA VAL A 453 27.80 19.05 18.03
C VAL A 453 26.29 19.17 18.21
N GLY A 454 25.88 19.50 19.44
CA GLY A 454 24.50 19.87 19.71
C GLY A 454 24.17 21.25 19.17
N SER A 455 22.92 21.49 18.80
CA SER A 455 22.50 22.82 18.38
C SER A 455 21.04 23.14 18.71
N TYR A 456 20.79 24.41 19.03
CA TYR A 456 19.47 24.91 19.37
C TYR A 456 19.31 26.36 18.92
N TYR A 457 18.14 26.68 18.36
CA TYR A 457 17.77 28.06 18.03
C TYR A 457 17.15 28.77 19.22
N ASN A 458 17.79 29.84 19.70
CA ASN A 458 17.27 30.74 20.71
C ASN A 458 17.64 32.19 20.39
N ASN A 459 16.81 32.88 19.62
CA ASN A 459 17.12 34.22 19.09
C ASN A 459 18.48 34.26 18.36
N GLY A 460 18.88 33.15 17.75
CA GLY A 460 20.21 32.89 17.21
C GLY A 460 20.63 31.44 17.43
N CYS A 461 21.61 30.96 16.66
CA CYS A 461 22.09 29.59 16.79
C CYS A 461 23.07 29.44 17.94
N VAL A 462 22.75 28.52 18.85
CA VAL A 462 23.61 28.10 19.95
C VAL A 462 24.15 26.72 19.62
N PHE A 463 25.47 26.55 19.69
CA PHE A 463 26.14 25.28 19.44
C PHE A 463 26.83 24.79 20.73
N THR A 464 26.69 23.50 21.01
CA THR A 464 27.33 22.81 22.13
C THR A 464 28.38 21.85 21.56
N GLU A 465 29.66 22.19 21.72
CA GLU A 465 30.75 21.29 21.30
C GLU A 465 30.89 20.11 22.28
N TYR A 466 31.23 18.94 21.73
CA TYR A 466 31.52 17.76 22.52
C TYR A 466 32.58 18.01 23.60
N ASN A 467 32.31 17.52 24.81
CA ASN A 467 33.17 17.63 25.97
C ASN A 467 33.49 16.23 26.52
N THR A 468 34.77 15.86 26.47
CA THR A 468 35.28 14.54 26.89
C THR A 468 35.07 14.24 28.39
N LEU A 469 34.76 15.25 29.21
CA LEU A 469 34.44 15.09 30.63
C LEU A 469 32.93 15.03 30.91
N LYS A 470 32.09 15.26 29.89
CA LYS A 470 30.63 15.26 29.99
C LYS A 470 30.03 14.41 28.87
N THR A 471 30.08 13.11 29.10
CA THR A 471 29.68 12.09 28.13
C THR A 471 28.53 11.23 28.64
N ASP A 472 27.99 11.55 29.81
CA ASP A 472 26.82 10.90 30.39
C ASP A 472 25.51 11.60 30.01
N GLY A 473 24.39 11.13 30.57
CA GLY A 473 23.06 11.68 30.36
C GLY A 473 22.88 13.15 30.74
N SER A 474 23.82 13.79 31.47
CA SER A 474 23.70 15.22 31.79
C SER A 474 23.73 16.15 30.57
N MET A 475 24.24 15.64 29.44
CA MET A 475 24.26 16.33 28.14
C MET A 475 23.13 15.87 27.20
N ALA A 476 22.28 14.93 27.62
CA ALA A 476 21.21 14.36 26.81
C ALA A 476 19.97 15.26 26.75
N LYS A 477 20.13 16.49 26.25
CA LYS A 477 19.05 17.45 26.07
C LYS A 477 19.29 18.34 24.86
N THR A 478 18.26 19.03 24.39
CA THR A 478 18.39 19.99 23.28
C THR A 478 19.13 21.26 23.72
N VAL A 479 18.70 21.89 24.83
CA VAL A 479 19.29 23.17 25.27
C VAL A 479 20.59 22.93 26.04
N ILE A 480 21.72 23.40 25.48
CA ILE A 480 23.07 23.24 26.06
C ILE A 480 23.45 21.74 26.22
N GLY A 481 22.82 20.86 25.44
CA GLY A 481 23.17 19.44 25.33
C GLY A 481 23.55 19.10 23.90
N TYR A 482 23.57 17.80 23.59
CA TYR A 482 24.05 17.27 22.31
C TYR A 482 22.95 16.98 21.27
N PHE A 483 21.67 17.13 21.62
CA PHE A 483 20.59 16.97 20.63
C PHE A 483 20.41 18.24 19.79
N HIS A 484 20.16 18.04 18.50
CA HIS A 484 19.79 19.07 17.54
C HIS A 484 18.27 19.12 17.40
N ARG A 485 17.64 20.29 17.58
CA ARG A 485 16.22 20.50 17.28
C ARG A 485 16.03 21.07 15.88
N THR A 486 15.27 20.36 15.05
CA THR A 486 14.76 20.86 13.77
C THR A 486 13.43 21.58 13.98
N TYR A 487 13.22 22.64 13.21
CA TYR A 487 12.02 23.48 13.32
C TYR A 487 11.09 23.35 12.11
N GLY A 488 11.47 22.55 11.10
CA GLY A 488 10.70 22.36 9.87
C GLY A 488 10.61 23.60 8.97
N ASP A 489 11.36 24.66 9.28
CA ASP A 489 11.49 25.90 8.51
C ASP A 489 12.96 26.33 8.40
N ASP A 490 13.23 27.51 7.84
CA ASP A 490 14.57 28.04 7.59
C ASP A 490 15.39 28.35 8.87
N ARG A 491 14.91 27.98 10.07
CA ARG A 491 15.60 28.21 11.36
C ARG A 491 16.55 27.10 11.77
N GLU A 492 16.87 26.15 10.88
CA GLU A 492 17.84 25.09 11.19
C GLU A 492 19.24 25.66 11.46
N CYS A 493 19.83 25.27 12.59
CA CYS A 493 21.15 25.72 12.98
C CYS A 493 22.24 24.83 12.36
N VAL A 494 22.86 25.33 11.29
CA VAL A 494 23.93 24.63 10.59
C VAL A 494 25.29 25.25 10.92
N LYS A 495 26.22 24.45 11.45
CA LYS A 495 27.62 24.88 11.67
C LYS A 495 28.38 24.76 10.35
N ILE A 496 28.59 25.87 9.65
CA ILE A 496 29.40 25.90 8.43
C ILE A 496 30.89 25.76 8.83
N LYS A 497 31.50 24.60 8.54
CA LYS A 497 32.96 24.40 8.69
C LYS A 497 33.70 25.37 7.74
N PRO A 498 34.74 26.10 8.19
CA PRO A 498 35.50 27.01 7.32
C PRO A 498 36.08 26.26 6.12
N GLY A 499 35.76 26.68 4.89
CA GLY A 499 36.35 26.15 3.65
C GLY A 499 35.40 25.40 2.69
N ARG A 500 34.13 25.18 3.04
CA ARG A 500 33.10 24.80 2.05
C ARG A 500 32.29 26.03 1.66
N PRO A 501 32.15 26.37 0.36
CA PRO A 501 31.28 27.46 -0.05
C PRO A 501 29.85 27.16 0.40
N SER A 502 29.22 28.14 1.03
CA SER A 502 27.78 28.14 1.24
C SER A 502 27.10 27.97 -0.11
N VAL A 503 26.32 26.90 -0.27
CA VAL A 503 25.29 26.88 -1.30
C VAL A 503 24.18 27.79 -0.78
N GLY A 504 24.28 29.07 -1.16
CA GLY A 504 23.15 29.98 -1.13
C GLY A 504 22.09 29.55 -2.14
N PRO A 505 20.90 30.18 -2.10
CA PRO A 505 19.67 29.70 -2.72
C PRO A 505 19.79 29.40 -4.22
#